data_AF-A0A2A4QGW9-F1
#
_entry.id   AF-A0A2A4QGW9-F1
#
_cell.length_a   1.000
_cell.length_b   1.000
_cell.length_c   1.000
_cell.angle_alpha   90.00
_cell.angle_beta   90.00
_cell.angle_gamma   90.00
#
_symmetry.space_group_name_H-M   'P 1'
#
loop_
_entity.id
_entity.type
_entity.pdbx_description
1 polymer ?
#
loop_
_entity_poly.entity_id
_entity_poly.type
_entity_poly.pdbx_seq_one_letter_code
_entity_poly.pdbx_strand_id
1 'polypeptide(L)'
;MKDSSSYDVFADIINPKNKFCGKECDLNSITFDEYHVMKNVFKPSSTLEDFQELLIHLYKVKSNILSSDVNRFLNESIFNFFRVCNYIKQYLIKKDKLERKVLSSEPDYRMIAVNANERLSHFNTTLTKNRLAEQFSSGDPSIIGGWKYNKVFNILAANHALSSVQLDASKVK
;
A
#
# COMPACT_ATOMS: atom_id res chain seq x y z
N MET A 1 34.84 -17.75 -16.41
CA MET A 1 33.86 -18.28 -15.45
C MET A 1 33.18 -17.08 -14.82
N LYS A 2 31.86 -16.93 -14.97
CA LYS A 2 31.12 -15.80 -14.40
C LYS A 2 30.97 -16.02 -12.90
N ASP A 3 31.37 -15.02 -12.14
CA ASP A 3 31.40 -14.97 -10.68
C ASP A 3 29.98 -14.79 -10.10
N SER A 4 29.07 -15.74 -10.37
CA SER A 4 27.66 -15.67 -9.95
C SER A 4 27.44 -16.03 -8.48
N SER A 5 28.41 -16.72 -7.86
CA SER A 5 28.26 -17.25 -6.49
C SER A 5 28.02 -16.16 -5.43
N SER A 6 28.69 -15.02 -5.56
CA SER A 6 28.54 -13.88 -4.65
C SER A 6 27.14 -13.24 -4.78
N TYR A 7 26.61 -13.15 -6.00
CA TYR A 7 25.28 -12.58 -6.28
C TYR A 7 24.14 -13.51 -5.85
N ASP A 8 24.32 -14.82 -5.95
CA ASP A 8 23.34 -15.81 -5.49
C ASP A 8 23.13 -15.75 -3.97
N VAL A 9 24.21 -15.50 -3.21
CA VAL A 9 24.14 -15.26 -1.76
C VAL A 9 23.31 -14.01 -1.44
N PHE A 10 23.46 -12.92 -2.21
CA PHE A 10 22.64 -11.72 -2.04
C PHE A 10 21.19 -11.92 -2.50
N ALA A 11 20.96 -12.70 -3.56
CA ALA A 11 19.61 -13.02 -4.04
C ALA A 11 18.79 -13.76 -2.96
N ASP A 12 19.39 -14.72 -2.27
CA ASP A 12 18.78 -15.42 -1.14
C ASP A 12 18.57 -14.53 0.09
N ILE A 13 19.42 -13.52 0.28
CA ILE A 13 19.25 -12.50 1.33
C ILE A 13 18.06 -11.57 1.02
N ILE A 14 17.77 -11.28 -0.25
CA ILE A 14 16.75 -10.30 -0.65
C ILE A 14 15.38 -10.97 -0.87
N ASN A 15 15.29 -12.30 -0.91
CA ASN A 15 14.04 -13.00 -1.13
C ASN A 15 12.95 -12.60 -0.11
N PRO A 16 11.76 -12.18 -0.59
CA PRO A 16 10.72 -11.68 0.29
C PRO A 16 10.24 -12.76 1.25
N LYS A 17 10.08 -12.40 2.53
CA LYS A 17 9.58 -13.33 3.56
C LYS A 17 8.54 -12.65 4.43
N ASN A 18 7.38 -13.29 4.57
CA ASN A 18 6.31 -12.84 5.47
C ASN A 18 6.53 -13.36 6.89
N LYS A 19 7.67 -13.07 7.51
CA LYS A 19 7.93 -13.48 8.89
C LYS A 19 8.86 -12.51 9.60
N PHE A 20 8.37 -11.84 10.63
CA PHE A 20 9.12 -10.87 11.43
C PHE A 20 8.91 -11.13 12.91
N CYS A 21 9.99 -11.19 13.72
CA CYS A 21 9.93 -11.52 15.14
C CYS A 21 9.12 -12.80 15.44
N GLY A 22 9.22 -13.80 14.56
CA GLY A 22 8.48 -15.06 14.66
C GLY A 22 7.01 -15.01 14.26
N LYS A 23 6.47 -13.84 13.89
CA LYS A 23 5.07 -13.63 13.50
C LYS A 23 4.92 -13.43 12.01
N GLU A 24 3.72 -13.69 11.48
CA GLU A 24 3.35 -13.46 10.09
C GLU A 24 2.26 -12.39 10.02
N CYS A 25 2.18 -11.69 8.89
CA CYS A 25 1.18 -10.64 8.66
C CYS A 25 0.18 -11.09 7.58
N ASP A 26 -1.12 -10.83 7.79
CA ASP A 26 -2.13 -10.99 6.74
C ASP A 26 -2.40 -9.67 6.03
N LEU A 27 -1.63 -9.43 4.96
CA LEU A 27 -1.77 -8.22 4.14
C LEU A 27 -3.12 -8.12 3.40
N ASN A 28 -3.91 -9.20 3.30
CA ASN A 28 -5.23 -9.12 2.66
C ASN A 28 -6.31 -8.51 3.57
N SER A 29 -6.04 -8.44 4.87
CA SER A 29 -6.97 -7.95 5.88
C SER A 29 -6.74 -6.50 6.31
N ILE A 30 -5.71 -5.84 5.76
CA ILE A 30 -5.33 -4.48 6.15
C ILE A 30 -6.45 -3.47 5.88
N THR A 31 -6.49 -2.45 6.72
CA THR A 31 -7.37 -1.30 6.56
C THR A 31 -6.87 -0.35 5.48
N PHE A 32 -7.74 0.56 5.07
CA PHE A 32 -7.43 1.57 4.08
C PHE A 32 -6.34 2.53 4.57
N ASP A 33 -6.39 2.95 5.84
CA ASP A 33 -5.35 3.80 6.42
C ASP A 33 -4.03 3.04 6.57
N GLU A 34 -4.03 1.78 7.02
CA GLU A 34 -2.82 0.95 7.10
C GLU A 34 -2.12 0.81 5.74
N TYR A 35 -2.88 0.57 4.67
CA TYR A 35 -2.34 0.52 3.31
C TYR A 35 -1.64 1.83 2.91
N HIS A 36 -2.21 2.98 3.29
CA HIS A 36 -1.63 4.27 2.97
C HIS A 36 -0.41 4.62 3.82
N VAL A 37 -0.42 4.26 5.10
CA VAL A 37 0.77 4.34 5.96
C VAL A 37 1.89 3.50 5.35
N MET A 38 1.61 2.25 4.94
CA MET A 38 2.59 1.41 4.24
C MET A 38 3.17 2.13 3.02
N LYS A 39 2.37 2.74 2.13
CA LYS A 39 2.89 3.48 0.96
C LYS A 39 3.79 4.65 1.37
N ASN A 40 3.49 5.34 2.46
CA ASN A 40 4.25 6.49 2.92
C ASN A 40 5.63 6.12 3.47
N VAL A 41 5.73 4.99 4.20
CA VAL A 41 7.00 4.52 4.81
C VAL A 41 8.07 4.16 3.77
N PHE A 42 7.67 3.87 2.52
CA PHE A 42 8.63 3.61 1.44
C PHE A 42 9.02 4.86 0.64
N LYS A 43 8.68 6.07 1.11
CA LYS A 43 9.14 7.32 0.50
C LYS A 43 10.58 7.65 0.95
N PRO A 44 11.36 8.41 0.16
CA PRO A 44 12.73 8.76 0.52
C PRO A 44 12.88 9.54 1.84
N SER A 45 11.81 10.18 2.31
CA SER A 45 11.78 10.97 3.55
C SER A 45 11.58 10.14 4.83
N SER A 46 11.35 8.83 4.71
CA SER A 46 11.01 7.99 5.86
C SER A 46 12.22 7.61 6.71
N THR A 47 12.03 7.57 8.02
CA THR A 47 13.07 7.23 8.99
C THR A 47 12.98 5.76 9.42
N LEU A 48 13.99 5.28 10.16
CA LEU A 48 13.98 3.90 10.68
C LEU A 48 12.83 3.70 11.67
N GLU A 49 12.47 4.72 12.43
CA GLU A 49 11.34 4.72 13.38
C GLU A 49 10.01 4.50 12.64
N ASP A 50 9.82 5.10 11.47
CA ASP A 50 8.62 4.86 10.64
C ASP A 50 8.48 3.38 10.25
N PHE A 51 9.59 2.74 9.88
CA PHE A 51 9.60 1.30 9.58
C PHE A 51 9.36 0.45 10.83
N GLN A 52 9.94 0.85 11.96
CA GLN A 52 9.76 0.17 13.23
C GLN A 52 8.30 0.15 13.65
N GLU A 53 7.64 1.32 13.66
CA GLU A 53 6.22 1.45 14.01
C GLU A 53 5.36 0.60 13.07
N LEU A 54 5.62 0.69 11.75
CA LEU A 54 4.89 -0.08 10.76
C LEU A 54 5.02 -1.59 10.99
N LEU A 55 6.25 -2.09 11.18
CA LEU A 55 6.49 -3.53 11.32
C LEU A 55 5.96 -4.08 12.64
N ILE A 56 6.07 -3.33 13.74
CA ILE A 56 5.47 -3.70 15.03
C ILE A 56 3.95 -3.82 14.88
N HIS A 57 3.31 -2.85 14.21
CA HIS A 57 1.87 -2.82 13.99
C HIS A 57 1.40 -3.98 13.10
N LEU A 58 1.98 -4.12 11.90
CA LEU A 58 1.58 -5.12 10.90
C LEU A 58 1.77 -6.55 11.39
N TYR A 59 2.90 -6.85 12.01
CA TYR A 59 3.22 -8.18 12.52
C TYR A 59 2.68 -8.43 13.92
N LYS A 60 1.95 -7.46 14.49
CA LYS A 60 1.41 -7.49 15.84
C LYS A 60 2.47 -8.01 16.80
N VAL A 61 3.68 -7.44 16.73
CA VAL A 61 4.78 -7.72 17.65
C VAL A 61 4.31 -7.16 18.99
N LYS A 62 3.47 -7.92 19.69
CA LYS A 62 2.97 -7.62 21.02
C LYS A 62 3.84 -8.33 22.03
N SER A 63 4.26 -7.55 23.00
CA SER A 63 4.66 -7.95 24.34
C SER A 63 3.87 -7.07 25.31
N ASN A 64 3.84 -7.43 26.59
CA ASN A 64 3.04 -6.71 27.58
C ASN A 64 3.55 -5.27 27.85
N ILE A 65 4.64 -4.83 27.20
CA ILE A 65 5.34 -3.56 27.44
C ILE A 65 5.86 -3.01 26.10
N LEU A 66 5.57 -1.74 25.78
CA LEU A 66 5.96 -1.11 24.51
C LEU A 66 7.48 -1.17 24.25
N SER A 67 8.28 -0.98 25.31
CA SER A 67 9.73 -1.06 25.29
C SER A 67 10.24 -2.44 24.87
N SER A 68 9.53 -3.52 25.22
CA SER A 68 9.94 -4.87 24.81
C SER A 68 9.63 -5.18 23.35
N ASP A 69 8.68 -4.49 22.71
CA ASP A 69 8.43 -4.61 21.27
C ASP A 69 9.50 -3.89 20.45
N VAL A 70 9.90 -2.71 20.90
CA VAL A 70 11.05 -1.96 20.36
C VAL A 70 12.33 -2.80 20.47
N ASN A 71 12.60 -3.37 21.64
CA ASN A 71 13.79 -4.21 21.82
C ASN A 71 13.74 -5.47 20.94
N ARG A 72 12.57 -6.07 20.72
CA ARG A 72 12.43 -7.21 19.80
C ARG A 72 12.73 -6.81 18.35
N PHE A 73 12.26 -5.64 17.93
CA PHE A 73 12.59 -5.09 16.61
C PHE A 73 14.09 -4.87 16.46
N LEU A 74 14.73 -4.20 17.42
CA LEU A 74 16.16 -3.86 17.37
C LEU A 74 17.08 -5.08 17.45
N ASN A 75 16.62 -6.18 18.04
CA ASN A 75 17.36 -7.44 18.12
C ASN A 75 17.08 -8.39 16.94
N GLU A 76 16.16 -8.05 16.04
CA GLU A 76 15.86 -8.86 14.86
C GLU A 76 16.98 -8.75 13.82
N SER A 77 17.17 -9.80 13.02
CA SER A 77 18.20 -9.78 11.98
C SER A 77 17.95 -8.69 10.94
N ILE A 78 18.97 -7.89 10.64
CA ILE A 78 18.95 -6.89 9.56
C ILE A 78 18.55 -7.51 8.22
N PHE A 79 18.93 -8.75 7.96
CA PHE A 79 18.50 -9.46 6.75
C PHE A 79 17.00 -9.77 6.78
N ASN A 80 16.46 -10.16 7.95
CA ASN A 80 15.03 -10.41 8.08
C ASN A 80 14.21 -9.12 7.90
N PHE A 81 14.73 -7.99 8.40
CA PHE A 81 14.18 -6.66 8.12
C PHE A 81 14.08 -6.40 6.61
N PHE A 82 15.16 -6.57 5.85
CA PHE A 82 15.13 -6.35 4.39
C PHE A 82 14.18 -7.31 3.65
N ARG A 83 14.14 -8.59 4.04
CA ARG A 83 13.22 -9.59 3.46
C ARG A 83 11.75 -9.21 3.67
N VAL A 84 11.42 -8.72 4.85
CA VAL A 84 10.06 -8.28 5.20
C VAL A 84 9.70 -6.98 4.47
N CYS A 85 10.61 -6.01 4.42
CA CYS A 85 10.43 -4.80 3.63
C CYS A 85 10.22 -5.13 2.14
N ASN A 86 10.96 -6.08 1.58
CA ASN A 86 10.78 -6.51 0.20
C ASN A 86 9.43 -7.21 0.00
N TYR A 87 8.99 -8.05 0.95
CA TYR A 87 7.66 -8.67 0.91
C TYR A 87 6.55 -7.62 0.85
N ILE A 88 6.60 -6.62 1.71
CA ILE A 88 5.63 -5.51 1.73
C ILE A 88 5.70 -4.70 0.43
N LYS A 89 6.91 -4.36 -0.03
CA LYS A 89 7.11 -3.60 -1.26
C LYS A 89 6.53 -4.32 -2.48
N GLN A 90 6.73 -5.63 -2.60
CA GLN A 90 6.14 -6.43 -3.68
C GLN A 90 4.62 -6.45 -3.62
N TYR A 91 4.04 -6.53 -2.42
CA TYR A 91 2.60 -6.41 -2.23
C TYR A 91 2.09 -5.04 -2.72
N LEU A 92 2.73 -3.95 -2.30
CA LEU A 92 2.36 -2.59 -2.71
C LEU A 92 2.47 -2.40 -4.23
N ILE A 93 3.54 -2.89 -4.87
CA ILE A 93 3.72 -2.81 -6.33
C ILE A 93 2.58 -3.55 -7.06
N LYS A 94 2.19 -4.74 -6.58
CA LYS A 94 1.08 -5.50 -7.17
C LYS A 94 -0.25 -4.75 -7.04
N LYS A 95 -0.51 -4.13 -5.89
CA LYS A 95 -1.72 -3.34 -5.64
C LYS A 95 -1.74 -2.05 -6.46
N ASP A 96 -0.63 -1.31 -6.52
CA ASP A 96 -0.53 -0.08 -7.33
C ASP A 96 -0.73 -0.38 -8.83
N LYS A 97 -0.18 -1.50 -9.34
CA LYS A 97 -0.43 -1.94 -10.71
C LYS A 97 -1.91 -2.26 -10.97
N LEU A 98 -2.58 -2.90 -10.01
CA LEU A 98 -4.00 -3.20 -10.09
C LEU A 98 -4.85 -1.92 -10.02
N GLU A 99 -4.52 -1.00 -9.11
CA GLU A 99 -5.16 0.30 -8.96
C GLU A 99 -5.10 1.08 -10.27
N ARG A 100 -3.91 1.22 -10.86
CA ARG A 100 -3.75 1.86 -12.17
C ARG A 100 -4.61 1.16 -13.21
N LYS A 101 -4.52 -0.17 -13.34
CA LYS A 101 -5.28 -0.90 -14.36
C LYS A 101 -6.80 -0.69 -14.26
N VAL A 102 -7.35 -0.63 -13.05
CA VAL A 102 -8.81 -0.64 -12.83
C VAL A 102 -9.38 0.78 -12.72
N LEU A 103 -8.61 1.71 -12.16
CA LEU A 103 -9.07 3.05 -11.80
C LEU A 103 -8.46 4.15 -12.68
N SER A 104 -7.48 3.86 -13.54
CA SER A 104 -7.03 4.84 -14.53
C SER A 104 -8.07 4.96 -15.64
N SER A 105 -8.53 6.18 -15.86
CA SER A 105 -9.16 6.59 -17.12
C SER A 105 -8.07 6.81 -18.17
N GLU A 106 -8.36 6.68 -19.47
CA GLU A 106 -7.38 7.11 -20.49
C GLU A 106 -7.01 8.58 -20.24
N PRO A 107 -5.72 8.90 -20.04
CA PRO A 107 -5.31 10.26 -19.74
C PRO A 107 -5.56 11.17 -20.95
N ASP A 108 -6.11 12.36 -20.71
CA ASP A 108 -6.23 13.39 -21.73
C ASP A 108 -4.85 13.65 -22.36
N TYR A 109 -4.79 13.78 -23.68
CA TYR A 109 -3.58 14.04 -24.45
C TYR A 109 -2.77 15.22 -23.86
N ARG A 110 -3.45 16.23 -23.31
CA ARG A 110 -2.80 17.37 -22.64
C ARG A 110 -2.08 16.96 -21.35
N MET A 111 -2.60 15.99 -20.59
CA MET A 111 -1.99 15.50 -19.35
C MET A 111 -0.79 14.58 -19.58
N ILE A 112 -0.79 13.85 -20.70
CA ILE A 112 0.36 13.07 -21.16
C ILE A 112 1.51 14.02 -21.51
N ALA A 113 1.22 15.11 -22.23
CA ALA A 113 2.22 16.06 -22.71
C ALA A 113 3.02 16.78 -21.60
N VAL A 114 2.43 16.99 -20.42
CA VAL A 114 3.11 17.60 -19.26
C VAL A 114 3.66 16.58 -18.26
N ASN A 115 3.64 15.29 -18.59
CA ASN A 115 3.93 14.17 -17.67
C ASN A 115 3.18 14.29 -16.32
N ALA A 116 2.04 14.99 -16.33
CA ALA A 116 1.23 15.23 -15.15
C ALA A 116 0.43 13.98 -14.77
N ASN A 117 0.26 13.04 -15.70
CA ASN A 117 -0.38 11.75 -15.43
C ASN A 117 0.39 10.93 -14.37
N GLU A 118 1.72 10.99 -14.36
CA GLU A 118 2.54 10.34 -13.32
C GLU A 118 2.57 11.15 -12.00
N ARG A 119 2.50 12.49 -12.08
CA ARG A 119 2.60 13.41 -10.92
C ARG A 119 1.27 13.58 -10.18
N LEU A 120 0.14 13.52 -10.89
CA LEU A 120 -1.21 13.48 -10.35
C LEU A 120 -1.58 12.02 -10.04
N SER A 121 -0.75 11.34 -9.24
CA SER A 121 -1.04 9.98 -8.82
C SER A 121 -2.47 9.95 -8.29
N HIS A 122 -3.30 9.11 -8.89
CA HIS A 122 -4.77 9.15 -8.94
C HIS A 122 -5.53 9.04 -7.61
N PHE A 123 -4.90 9.33 -6.48
CA PHE A 123 -5.40 8.89 -5.20
C PHE A 123 -4.89 9.75 -4.03
N ASN A 124 -5.65 10.79 -3.69
CA ASN A 124 -5.49 11.46 -2.41
C ASN A 124 -6.37 10.73 -1.39
N THR A 125 -5.75 10.07 -0.42
CA THR A 125 -6.41 9.31 0.64
C THR A 125 -7.51 10.12 1.33
N THR A 126 -7.24 11.38 1.66
CA THR A 126 -8.20 12.27 2.33
C THR A 126 -9.40 12.57 1.45
N LEU A 127 -9.18 12.88 0.17
CA LEU A 127 -10.29 13.13 -0.77
C LEU A 127 -11.13 11.87 -0.98
N THR A 128 -10.49 10.70 -1.09
CA THR A 128 -11.20 9.41 -1.21
C THR A 128 -12.04 9.14 0.04
N LYS A 129 -11.51 9.37 1.24
CA LYS A 129 -12.27 9.20 2.50
C LYS A 129 -13.46 10.17 2.57
N ASN A 130 -13.27 11.44 2.22
CA ASN A 130 -14.35 12.43 2.22
C ASN A 130 -15.48 12.05 1.25
N ARG A 131 -15.13 11.71 -0.01
CA ARG A 131 -16.11 11.30 -1.02
C ARG A 131 -16.90 10.07 -0.62
N LEU A 132 -16.23 9.06 -0.05
CA LEU A 132 -16.91 7.85 0.41
C LEU A 132 -17.76 8.12 1.66
N ALA A 133 -17.29 8.97 2.58
CA ALA A 133 -18.08 9.35 3.76
C ALA A 133 -19.38 10.04 3.37
N GLU A 134 -19.34 10.92 2.36
CA GLU A 134 -20.53 11.54 1.75
C GLU A 134 -21.43 10.49 1.07
N GLN A 135 -20.87 9.63 0.21
CA GLN A 135 -21.62 8.60 -0.54
C GLN A 135 -22.39 7.65 0.38
N PHE A 136 -21.82 7.27 1.52
CA PHE A 136 -22.42 6.32 2.45
C PHE A 136 -23.11 7.00 3.65
N SER A 137 -23.22 8.33 3.66
CA SER A 137 -23.84 9.10 4.76
C SER A 137 -23.25 8.78 6.15
N SER A 138 -22.01 8.30 6.19
CA SER A 138 -21.33 7.89 7.43
C SER A 138 -20.85 9.07 8.28
N GLY A 139 -20.90 10.29 7.76
CA GLY A 139 -20.61 11.55 8.47
C GLY A 139 -19.14 11.80 8.79
N ASP A 140 -18.35 10.75 9.07
CA ASP A 140 -16.94 10.86 9.45
C ASP A 140 -16.01 10.09 8.48
N PRO A 141 -15.10 10.78 7.78
CA PRO A 141 -14.03 10.17 6.97
C PRO A 141 -13.14 9.17 7.72
N SER A 142 -13.00 9.28 9.04
CA SER A 142 -12.19 8.37 9.86
C SER A 142 -12.71 6.92 9.81
N ILE A 143 -14.02 6.75 9.72
CA ILE A 143 -14.69 5.44 9.65
C ILE A 143 -14.26 4.69 8.38
N ILE A 144 -14.10 5.42 7.27
CA ILE A 144 -13.64 4.86 5.98
C ILE A 144 -12.19 4.37 6.11
N GLY A 145 -11.35 5.07 6.89
CA GLY A 145 -9.98 4.67 7.17
C GLY A 145 -9.86 3.26 7.79
N GLY A 146 -10.80 2.91 8.66
CA GLY A 146 -10.91 1.60 9.30
C GLY A 146 -11.51 0.50 8.42
N TRP A 147 -12.04 0.81 7.24
CA TRP A 147 -12.55 -0.22 6.33
C TRP A 147 -11.40 -1.01 5.71
N LYS A 148 -11.64 -2.30 5.43
CA LYS A 148 -10.69 -3.14 4.71
C LYS A 148 -10.36 -2.50 3.36
N TYR A 149 -9.08 -2.41 3.02
CA TYR A 149 -8.61 -1.83 1.77
C TYR A 149 -9.33 -2.43 0.55
N ASN A 150 -9.47 -3.76 0.49
CA ASN A 150 -10.14 -4.44 -0.62
C ASN A 150 -11.62 -4.02 -0.76
N LYS A 151 -12.31 -3.71 0.35
CA LYS A 151 -13.69 -3.20 0.31
C LYS A 151 -13.71 -1.83 -0.34
N VAL A 152 -12.85 -0.91 0.11
CA VAL A 152 -12.74 0.45 -0.45
C VAL A 152 -12.38 0.39 -1.93
N PHE A 153 -11.38 -0.41 -2.29
CA PHE A 153 -10.98 -0.61 -3.68
C PHE A 153 -12.12 -1.09 -4.58
N ASN A 154 -12.90 -2.09 -4.14
CA ASN A 154 -14.01 -2.62 -4.92
C ASN A 154 -15.13 -1.58 -5.13
N ILE A 155 -15.42 -0.76 -4.12
CA ILE A 155 -16.38 0.35 -4.25
C ILE A 155 -15.91 1.33 -5.32
N LEU A 156 -14.63 1.70 -5.28
CA LEU A 156 -14.07 2.65 -6.25
C LEU A 156 -14.04 2.08 -7.67
N ALA A 157 -13.73 0.79 -7.82
CA ALA A 157 -13.79 0.10 -9.10
C ALA A 157 -15.22 0.08 -9.66
N ALA A 158 -16.22 -0.18 -8.83
CA ALA A 158 -17.62 -0.15 -9.23
C ALA A 158 -18.07 1.27 -9.63
N ASN A 159 -17.69 2.29 -8.85
CA ASN A 159 -17.97 3.69 -9.18
C ASN A 159 -17.32 4.10 -10.52
N HIS A 160 -16.06 3.69 -10.76
CA HIS A 160 -15.38 3.97 -12.03
C HIS A 160 -16.08 3.32 -13.23
N ALA A 161 -16.47 2.04 -13.11
CA ALA A 161 -17.20 1.33 -14.15
C ALA A 161 -18.58 1.95 -14.44
N LEU A 162 -19.29 2.42 -13.40
CA LEU A 162 -20.57 3.10 -13.58
C LEU A 162 -20.39 4.42 -14.35
N SER A 163 -19.38 5.21 -13.98
CA SER A 163 -19.07 6.47 -14.64
C SER A 163 -18.69 6.28 -16.11
N SER A 164 -17.92 5.23 -16.46
CA SER A 164 -17.57 4.95 -17.85
C SER A 164 -18.81 4.59 -18.69
N VAL A 165 -19.72 3.78 -18.15
CA VAL A 165 -20.99 3.44 -18.83
C VAL A 165 -21.86 4.68 -19.04
N GLN A 166 -21.95 5.57 -18.06
CA GLN A 166 -22.71 6.82 -18.18
C GLN A 166 -22.14 7.75 -19.25
N LEU A 167 -20.80 7.87 -19.33
CA LEU A 167 -20.13 8.64 -20.37
C LEU A 167 -20.42 8.07 -21.76
N ASP A 168 -20.34 6.76 -21.95
CA ASP A 168 -20.62 6.13 -23.23
C ASP A 168 -22.10 6.32 -23.64
N ALA A 169 -23.04 6.14 -22.71
CA ALA A 169 -24.45 6.39 -22.96
C ALA A 169 -24.74 7.86 -23.35
N SER A 170 -23.97 8.82 -22.83
CA SER A 170 -24.11 10.23 -23.17
C SER A 170 -23.58 10.61 -24.56
N LYS A 171 -22.61 9.85 -25.10
CA LYS A 171 -22.03 10.06 -26.45
C LYS A 171 -22.87 9.48 -27.58
N VAL A 172 -23.83 8.60 -27.26
CA VAL A 172 -24.72 7.94 -28.22
C VAL A 172 -26.00 8.77 -28.48
N LYS A 173 -26.21 9.87 -27.76
CA LYS A 173 -27.24 10.88 -28.04
C LYS A 173 -26.72 11.98 -28.95
#